data_AF-A0A9D4PH68-F1
#
_entry.id   AF-A0A9D4PH68-F1
#
_cell.length_a   1.000
_cell.length_b   1.000
_cell.length_c   1.000
_cell.angle_alpha   90.00
_cell.angle_beta   90.00
_cell.angle_gamma   90.00
#
_symmetry.space_group_name_H-M   'P 1'
#
loop_
_entity.id
_entity.type
_entity.pdbx_description
1 polymer ?
#
loop_
_entity_poly.entity_id
_entity_poly.type
_entity_poly.pdbx_seq_one_letter_code
_entity_poly.pdbx_strand_id
1 'polypeptide(L)'
;MNHSSTCKLQPLLPLAGGFFNWVEFANEPCISRNGFSGVCLTSSECNLHGGATNGRCAQGYGVCCQVSRSCGEVITRNNSYFVDPSSVGGSLTPGPNGLLCSVTVYKVDPTVCQLRLNMERFDIIGPDVSHVSGVCSHDAFHVSGQDENSVVPLICGVNNGQHVYVSVSQPSGPVRLSIFLAPNATHRNWKIRVIQLPCGSQRLAPSGCLQYHEDPTGVVSSFNYGSDSPSAGSGIGRIERGYPNFSRYSICFRLAAGTCSLRLAKDGPFGVYADPAPGNVLDPGRSVTNRCEEFRFRSPLQADFLMLGVQPFCGDDFPDSLEMEDTGAMIITFVANGTHRPEYAGFRLRYQMVPCVRRRHNLDTDSATRMPVQALFFQAPTTSLPHVSAYSASDGLASTPSGDVQQEFPSIPEPEVYTESGYFPEPDGHIPSGQVVLYHKGVYKDLVMKIVRNLVSVGRK
;
A
#
# COMPACT_ATOMS: atom_id res chain seq x y z
N MET A 1 -25.49 16.71 -14.09
CA MET A 1 -25.24 17.50 -15.31
C MET A 1 -24.99 16.50 -16.43
N ASN A 2 -25.93 16.40 -17.37
CA ASN A 2 -25.85 15.46 -18.50
C ASN A 2 -24.82 16.00 -19.52
N HIS A 3 -23.65 15.37 -19.61
CA HIS A 3 -22.78 15.56 -20.77
C HIS A 3 -23.32 14.72 -21.91
N SER A 4 -23.96 15.38 -22.87
CA SER A 4 -24.37 14.81 -24.15
C SER A 4 -23.14 14.71 -25.06
N SER A 5 -22.51 13.54 -25.14
CA SER A 5 -21.40 13.28 -26.05
C SER A 5 -21.95 13.12 -27.47
N THR A 6 -21.69 14.11 -28.33
CA THR A 6 -22.09 14.10 -29.75
C THR A 6 -21.21 13.12 -30.53
N CYS A 7 -21.80 12.04 -31.05
CA CYS A 7 -21.17 11.19 -32.07
C CYS A 7 -21.07 12.01 -33.37
N LYS A 8 -19.85 12.30 -33.85
CA LYS A 8 -19.65 13.01 -35.12
C LYS A 8 -19.40 11.99 -36.23
N LEU A 9 -20.40 11.76 -37.07
CA LEU A 9 -20.19 11.16 -38.39
C LEU A 9 -19.61 12.24 -39.30
N GLN A 10 -18.33 12.13 -39.66
CA GLN A 10 -17.72 13.00 -40.68
C GLN A 10 -17.72 12.28 -42.03
N PRO A 11 -18.44 12.80 -43.05
CA PRO A 11 -18.28 12.32 -44.42
C PRO A 11 -17.03 12.95 -45.05
N LEU A 12 -16.12 12.12 -45.58
CA LEU A 12 -15.07 12.58 -46.49
C LEU A 12 -15.49 12.38 -47.95
N LEU A 13 -15.02 13.29 -48.80
CA LEU A 13 -15.23 13.34 -50.25
C LEU A 13 -14.88 12.00 -50.93
N PRO A 14 -15.62 11.61 -51.98
CA PRO A 14 -15.47 10.29 -52.59
C PRO A 14 -14.16 10.23 -53.39
N LEU A 15 -13.20 9.45 -52.91
CA LEU A 15 -12.22 8.80 -53.78
C LEU A 15 -12.79 7.43 -54.13
N ALA A 16 -12.78 7.14 -55.43
CA ALA A 16 -13.45 5.99 -56.03
C ALA A 16 -13.13 4.67 -55.31
N GLY A 17 -14.15 4.03 -54.71
CA GLY A 17 -14.06 2.70 -54.12
C GLY A 17 -14.54 2.60 -52.67
N GLY A 18 -15.85 2.78 -52.45
CA GLY A 18 -16.53 2.40 -51.19
C GLY A 18 -16.71 3.52 -50.17
N PHE A 19 -17.94 3.67 -49.68
CA PHE A 19 -18.27 4.51 -48.53
C PHE A 19 -17.81 3.82 -47.25
N PHE A 20 -16.62 4.17 -46.74
CA PHE A 20 -16.22 3.80 -45.38
C PHE A 20 -16.71 4.89 -44.42
N ASN A 21 -17.82 4.61 -43.70
CA ASN A 21 -18.22 5.44 -42.56
C ASN A 21 -17.32 5.11 -41.37
N TRP A 22 -16.34 5.97 -41.12
CA TRP A 22 -15.52 5.90 -39.91
C TRP A 22 -16.28 6.53 -38.75
N VAL A 23 -16.52 5.75 -37.70
CA VAL A 23 -17.21 6.21 -36.49
C VAL A 23 -16.17 6.46 -35.41
N GLU A 24 -15.96 7.73 -35.07
CA GLU A 24 -15.07 8.14 -33.98
C GLU A 24 -15.92 8.66 -32.80
N PHE A 25 -15.63 8.15 -31.61
CA PHE A 25 -16.24 8.61 -30.36
C PHE A 25 -15.17 8.66 -29.27
N ALA A 26 -15.42 9.47 -28.24
CA ALA A 26 -14.53 9.55 -27.09
C ALA A 26 -14.48 8.22 -26.34
N ASN A 27 -13.28 7.78 -25.98
CA ASN A 27 -13.04 6.55 -25.23
C ASN A 27 -13.39 6.73 -23.75
N GLU A 28 -14.69 6.89 -23.47
CA GLU A 28 -15.23 7.15 -22.15
C GLU A 28 -15.30 5.86 -21.30
N PRO A 29 -15.19 5.96 -19.96
CA PRO A 29 -15.44 4.84 -19.07
C PRO A 29 -16.86 4.29 -19.24
N CYS A 30 -17.02 2.97 -19.21
CA CYS A 30 -18.31 2.29 -19.28
C CYS A 30 -18.40 1.21 -18.20
N ILE A 31 -19.63 0.80 -17.87
CA ILE A 31 -19.88 -0.36 -17.00
C ILE A 31 -20.35 -1.53 -17.87
N SER A 32 -19.65 -2.64 -17.74
CA SER A 32 -19.95 -3.88 -18.45
C SER A 32 -21.20 -4.56 -17.91
N ARG A 33 -21.74 -5.53 -18.66
CA ARG A 33 -22.89 -6.34 -18.19
C ARG A 33 -22.60 -7.11 -16.90
N ASN A 34 -21.33 -7.42 -16.66
CA ASN A 34 -20.88 -8.11 -15.45
C ASN A 34 -20.62 -7.15 -14.28
N GLY A 35 -21.02 -5.87 -14.37
CA GLY A 35 -20.84 -4.85 -13.33
C GLY A 35 -19.43 -4.26 -13.23
N PHE A 36 -18.45 -4.85 -13.93
CA PHE A 36 -17.08 -4.37 -13.97
C PHE A 36 -16.92 -3.18 -14.91
N SER A 37 -15.93 -2.34 -14.66
CA SER A 37 -15.67 -1.21 -15.55
C SER A 37 -14.93 -1.62 -16.82
N GLY A 38 -15.04 -0.80 -17.85
CA GLY A 38 -14.30 -0.92 -19.11
C GLY A 38 -14.09 0.44 -19.74
N VAL A 39 -13.59 0.45 -20.96
CA VAL A 39 -13.47 1.62 -21.82
C VAL A 39 -14.35 1.42 -23.03
N CYS A 40 -15.13 2.44 -23.38
CA CYS A 40 -15.92 2.42 -24.60
C CYS A 40 -14.98 2.47 -25.81
N LEU A 41 -14.96 1.41 -26.61
CA LEU A 41 -14.15 1.29 -27.83
C LEU A 41 -15.00 0.70 -28.96
N THR A 42 -14.54 0.81 -30.20
CA THR A 42 -15.14 0.01 -31.28
C THR A 42 -14.85 -1.48 -31.03
N SER A 43 -15.68 -2.37 -31.58
CA SER A 43 -15.44 -3.83 -31.46
C SER A 43 -14.07 -4.22 -32.02
N SER A 44 -13.66 -3.60 -33.13
CA SER A 44 -12.37 -3.86 -33.78
C SER A 44 -11.21 -3.41 -32.91
N GLU A 45 -11.26 -2.21 -32.32
CA GLU A 45 -10.23 -1.72 -31.40
C GLU A 45 -10.15 -2.58 -30.15
N CYS A 46 -11.30 -2.98 -29.59
CA CYS A 46 -11.31 -3.83 -28.41
C CYS A 46 -10.59 -5.16 -28.67
N ASN A 47 -10.90 -5.81 -29.80
CA ASN A 47 -10.24 -7.05 -30.21
C ASN A 47 -8.75 -6.85 -30.49
N LEU A 48 -8.38 -5.76 -31.17
CA LEU A 48 -6.98 -5.40 -31.44
C LEU A 48 -6.17 -5.24 -30.15
N HIS A 49 -6.81 -4.81 -29.07
CA HIS A 49 -6.17 -4.67 -27.76
C HIS A 49 -6.24 -5.93 -26.90
N GLY A 50 -6.75 -7.04 -27.44
CA GLY A 50 -6.96 -8.28 -26.68
C GLY A 50 -7.91 -8.09 -25.52
N GLY A 51 -8.88 -7.18 -25.66
CA GLY A 51 -9.92 -6.93 -24.68
C GLY A 51 -11.17 -7.77 -24.95
N ALA A 52 -11.94 -8.02 -23.89
CA ALA A 52 -13.23 -8.67 -23.99
C ALA A 52 -14.35 -7.65 -24.22
N THR A 53 -15.22 -7.92 -25.19
CA THR A 53 -16.41 -7.08 -25.45
C THR A 53 -17.52 -7.45 -24.47
N ASN A 54 -17.87 -6.53 -23.56
CA ASN A 54 -18.78 -6.86 -22.47
C ASN A 54 -19.82 -5.76 -22.23
N GLY A 55 -20.71 -5.55 -23.18
CA GLY A 55 -21.74 -4.50 -23.14
C GLY A 55 -21.64 -3.55 -24.31
N ARG A 56 -22.59 -2.61 -24.40
CA ARG A 56 -22.64 -1.58 -25.45
C ARG A 56 -22.51 -0.20 -24.81
N CYS A 57 -21.91 0.73 -25.52
CA CYS A 57 -21.69 2.12 -25.11
C CYS A 57 -21.76 3.03 -26.35
N ALA A 58 -21.57 4.34 -26.17
CA ALA A 58 -21.68 5.34 -27.26
C ALA A 58 -22.96 5.15 -28.09
N GLN A 59 -24.12 5.06 -27.43
CA GLN A 59 -25.43 4.84 -28.08
C GLN A 59 -25.52 3.59 -28.97
N GLY A 60 -24.65 2.59 -28.74
CA GLY A 60 -24.63 1.34 -29.49
C GLY A 60 -23.58 1.27 -30.59
N TYR A 61 -22.85 2.37 -30.85
CA TYR A 61 -21.73 2.38 -31.79
C TYR A 61 -20.45 1.74 -31.22
N GLY A 62 -20.34 1.66 -29.90
CA GLY A 62 -19.20 1.07 -29.20
C GLY A 62 -19.57 -0.13 -28.33
N VAL A 63 -18.54 -0.86 -27.92
CA VAL A 63 -18.59 -1.93 -26.93
C VAL A 63 -17.86 -1.52 -25.66
N CYS A 64 -18.34 -2.01 -24.52
CA CYS A 64 -17.63 -1.81 -23.27
C CYS A 64 -16.46 -2.80 -23.20
N CYS A 65 -15.26 -2.31 -23.52
CA CYS A 65 -14.07 -3.13 -23.66
C CYS A 65 -13.33 -3.29 -22.33
N GLN A 66 -13.02 -4.53 -21.97
CA GLN A 66 -12.25 -4.86 -20.77
C GLN A 66 -10.91 -5.47 -21.17
N VAL A 67 -9.83 -4.73 -20.97
CA VAL A 67 -8.49 -5.21 -21.25
C VAL A 67 -7.93 -5.82 -19.98
N SER A 68 -7.69 -7.13 -20.00
CA SER A 68 -7.10 -7.87 -18.87
C SER A 68 -5.69 -8.34 -19.25
N ARG A 69 -4.79 -8.29 -18.27
CA ARG A 69 -3.40 -8.72 -18.38
C ARG A 69 -3.05 -9.61 -17.20
N SER A 70 -2.30 -10.66 -17.45
CA SER A 70 -1.87 -11.63 -16.45
C SER A 70 -0.35 -11.79 -16.45
N CYS A 71 0.16 -12.83 -15.78
CA CYS A 71 1.57 -12.99 -15.47
C CYS A 71 2.47 -12.88 -16.72
N GLY A 72 3.53 -12.07 -16.62
CA GLY A 72 4.50 -11.84 -17.68
C GLY A 72 4.08 -10.79 -18.71
N GLU A 73 2.82 -10.34 -18.70
CA GLU A 73 2.32 -9.37 -19.66
C GLU A 73 2.56 -7.91 -19.22
N VAL A 74 2.26 -6.99 -20.14
CA VAL A 74 2.44 -5.55 -19.97
C VAL A 74 1.11 -4.81 -20.06
N ILE A 75 0.94 -3.81 -19.19
CA ILE A 75 -0.16 -2.87 -19.21
C ILE A 75 0.33 -1.58 -19.86
N THR A 76 -0.15 -1.32 -21.08
CA THR A 76 0.15 -0.10 -21.87
C THR A 76 -1.07 0.79 -22.07
N ARG A 77 -2.23 0.37 -21.55
CA ARG A 77 -3.49 1.11 -21.65
C ARG A 77 -4.03 1.45 -20.27
N ASN A 78 -4.56 2.66 -20.17
CA ASN A 78 -5.25 3.11 -18.97
C ASN A 78 -6.50 2.25 -18.77
N ASN A 79 -6.91 2.07 -17.52
CA ASN A 79 -8.13 1.37 -17.16
C ASN A 79 -8.12 -0.12 -17.53
N SER A 80 -6.93 -0.75 -17.50
CA SER A 80 -6.73 -2.18 -17.70
C SER A 80 -6.81 -2.94 -16.37
N TYR A 81 -6.90 -4.26 -16.43
CA TYR A 81 -6.94 -5.15 -15.26
C TYR A 81 -5.70 -6.02 -15.17
N PHE A 82 -5.11 -6.13 -13.98
CA PHE A 82 -4.19 -7.20 -13.62
C PHE A 82 -4.98 -8.33 -12.96
N VAL A 83 -4.96 -9.51 -13.57
CA VAL A 83 -5.81 -10.64 -13.19
C VAL A 83 -5.03 -11.92 -13.00
N ASP A 84 -5.58 -12.82 -12.19
CA ASP A 84 -5.07 -14.18 -12.09
C ASP A 84 -5.15 -14.91 -13.45
N PRO A 85 -4.19 -15.79 -13.78
CA PRO A 85 -4.16 -16.51 -15.06
C PRO A 85 -5.44 -17.30 -15.35
N SER A 86 -6.06 -17.87 -14.32
CA SER A 86 -7.24 -18.71 -14.49
C SER A 86 -8.44 -17.94 -15.05
N SER A 87 -8.54 -16.65 -14.72
CA SER A 87 -9.57 -15.75 -15.23
C SER A 87 -9.49 -15.45 -16.73
N VAL A 88 -8.35 -15.72 -17.37
CA VAL A 88 -8.10 -15.51 -18.81
C VAL A 88 -7.76 -16.82 -19.54
N GLY A 89 -8.08 -17.97 -18.95
CA GLY A 89 -7.86 -19.30 -19.56
C GLY A 89 -6.45 -19.85 -19.41
N GLY A 90 -5.59 -19.21 -18.61
CA GLY A 90 -4.28 -19.72 -18.21
C GLY A 90 -4.34 -20.63 -16.98
N SER A 91 -3.19 -21.17 -16.57
CA SER A 91 -3.05 -21.99 -15.37
C SER A 91 -2.40 -21.21 -14.24
N LEU A 92 -2.97 -21.30 -13.03
CA LEU A 92 -2.36 -20.80 -11.80
C LEU A 92 -1.90 -21.98 -10.93
N THR A 93 -0.75 -22.55 -11.27
CA THR A 93 -0.17 -23.70 -10.56
C THR A 93 1.21 -23.35 -10.01
N PRO A 94 1.32 -22.96 -8.74
CA PRO A 94 2.62 -22.73 -8.12
C PRO A 94 3.47 -23.99 -8.09
N GLY A 95 4.75 -23.86 -8.43
CA GLY A 95 5.71 -24.97 -8.36
C GLY A 95 6.19 -25.23 -6.93
N PRO A 96 7.14 -26.16 -6.74
CA PRO A 96 7.71 -26.47 -5.42
C PRO A 96 8.35 -25.27 -4.71
N ASN A 97 8.80 -24.28 -5.47
CA ASN A 97 9.41 -23.05 -4.98
C ASN A 97 8.44 -21.85 -4.98
N GLY A 98 7.14 -22.09 -5.16
CA GLY A 98 6.13 -21.06 -5.31
C GLY A 98 6.01 -20.56 -6.75
N LEU A 99 5.40 -19.38 -6.91
CA LEU A 99 5.22 -18.71 -8.20
C LEU A 99 5.27 -17.19 -8.03
N LEU A 100 5.99 -16.53 -8.93
CA LEU A 100 5.92 -15.08 -9.11
C LEU A 100 5.04 -14.78 -10.33
N CYS A 101 3.89 -14.16 -10.09
CA CYS A 101 3.06 -13.61 -11.14
C CYS A 101 3.19 -12.08 -11.15
N SER A 102 3.70 -11.50 -12.23
CA SER A 102 3.86 -10.04 -12.31
C SER A 102 3.36 -9.46 -13.63
N VAL A 103 2.94 -8.20 -13.58
CA VAL A 103 2.71 -7.36 -14.78
C VAL A 103 3.55 -6.11 -14.70
N THR A 104 4.03 -5.64 -15.85
CA THR A 104 4.75 -4.35 -15.94
C THR A 104 3.79 -3.28 -16.46
N VAL A 105 3.69 -2.15 -15.74
CA VAL A 105 2.83 -1.02 -16.09
C VAL A 105 3.68 0.06 -16.74
N TYR A 106 3.35 0.39 -17.99
CA TYR A 106 3.90 1.54 -18.69
C TYR A 106 2.93 2.70 -18.61
N LYS A 107 3.48 3.89 -18.38
CA LYS A 107 2.71 5.13 -18.46
C LYS A 107 2.10 5.25 -19.85
N VAL A 108 0.79 5.46 -19.91
CA VAL A 108 0.09 5.72 -21.19
C VAL A 108 0.46 7.08 -21.78
N ASP A 109 0.89 7.99 -20.91
CA ASP A 109 1.28 9.35 -21.24
C ASP A 109 2.35 9.82 -20.23
N PRO A 110 3.38 10.58 -20.65
CA PRO A 110 4.42 11.08 -19.75
C PRO A 110 3.90 11.91 -18.57
N THR A 111 2.73 12.55 -18.72
CA THR A 111 2.06 13.34 -17.69
C THR A 111 1.37 12.49 -16.62
N VAL A 112 1.42 11.16 -16.68
CA VAL A 112 0.93 10.30 -15.58
C VAL A 112 1.83 10.48 -14.36
N CYS A 113 1.23 10.92 -13.25
CA CYS A 113 1.92 11.12 -11.96
C CYS A 113 1.57 10.05 -10.94
N GLN A 114 0.44 9.36 -11.08
CA GLN A 114 -0.05 8.44 -10.06
C GLN A 114 -0.84 7.28 -10.68
N LEU A 115 -0.72 6.10 -10.10
CA LEU A 115 -1.61 4.97 -10.37
C LEU A 115 -2.60 4.84 -9.21
N ARG A 116 -3.86 4.55 -9.52
CA ARG A 116 -4.86 4.07 -8.58
C ARG A 116 -5.14 2.60 -8.89
N LEU A 117 -4.79 1.72 -7.97
CA LEU A 117 -5.02 0.29 -8.07
C LEU A 117 -6.27 -0.04 -7.24
N ASN A 118 -7.38 -0.42 -7.89
CA ASN A 118 -8.58 -0.86 -7.18
C ASN A 118 -8.62 -2.39 -7.14
N MET A 119 -8.66 -2.95 -5.95
CA MET A 119 -8.75 -4.39 -5.68
C MET A 119 -10.21 -4.84 -5.79
N GLU A 120 -10.76 -4.87 -7.01
CA GLU A 120 -12.16 -5.29 -7.24
C GLU A 120 -12.40 -6.73 -6.78
N ARG A 121 -11.40 -7.60 -6.97
CA ARG A 121 -11.26 -8.86 -6.25
C ARG A 121 -9.81 -9.01 -5.80
N PHE A 122 -9.61 -9.47 -4.58
CA PHE A 122 -8.30 -9.74 -4.02
C PHE A 122 -8.45 -10.68 -2.83
N ASP A 123 -8.10 -11.93 -3.06
CA ASP A 123 -8.08 -13.01 -2.08
C ASP A 123 -6.83 -13.85 -2.40
N ILE A 124 -5.78 -13.62 -1.61
CA ILE A 124 -4.56 -14.44 -1.56
C ILE A 124 -4.32 -14.83 -0.11
N ILE A 125 -3.44 -15.78 0.16
CA ILE A 125 -3.17 -16.20 1.54
C ILE A 125 -2.74 -15.02 2.40
N GLY A 126 -3.42 -14.85 3.53
CA GLY A 126 -3.18 -13.82 4.52
C GLY A 126 -1.92 -14.01 5.38
N PRO A 127 -1.67 -13.05 6.28
CA PRO A 127 -0.47 -13.00 7.13
C PRO A 127 -0.45 -14.05 8.26
N ASP A 128 -1.58 -14.69 8.58
CA ASP A 128 -1.76 -15.48 9.80
C ASP A 128 -1.91 -17.00 9.60
N VAL A 129 -1.44 -17.56 8.50
CA VAL A 129 -1.53 -19.03 8.30
C VAL A 129 -0.60 -19.85 9.18
N SER A 130 0.42 -19.23 9.78
CA SER A 130 1.34 -19.90 10.72
C SER A 130 1.13 -19.49 12.19
N HIS A 131 0.19 -18.60 12.48
CA HIS A 131 -0.11 -18.07 13.82
C HIS A 131 1.02 -17.36 14.58
N VAL A 132 2.16 -17.09 13.92
CA VAL A 132 3.39 -16.65 14.63
C VAL A 132 3.97 -15.32 14.13
N SER A 133 3.85 -14.98 12.84
CA SER A 133 4.63 -13.84 12.27
C SER A 133 3.81 -12.60 11.88
N GLY A 134 2.56 -12.74 11.45
CA GLY A 134 1.75 -11.62 10.93
C GLY A 134 2.32 -11.00 9.65
N VAL A 135 3.33 -11.63 9.05
CA VAL A 135 3.98 -11.17 7.83
C VAL A 135 3.34 -11.89 6.64
N CYS A 136 3.25 -11.21 5.51
CA CYS A 136 2.87 -11.81 4.22
C CYS A 136 3.96 -12.76 3.68
N SER A 137 4.27 -13.84 4.42
CA SER A 137 5.35 -14.78 4.06
C SER A 137 4.91 -15.90 3.13
N HIS A 138 3.61 -16.18 3.06
CA HIS A 138 3.05 -17.20 2.16
C HIS A 138 2.72 -16.61 0.80
N ASP A 139 1.74 -15.72 0.76
CA ASP A 139 1.45 -14.92 -0.42
C ASP A 139 1.67 -13.43 -0.11
N ALA A 140 2.11 -12.67 -1.11
CA ALA A 140 2.30 -11.23 -0.98
C ALA A 140 2.06 -10.51 -2.30
N PHE A 141 1.34 -9.40 -2.25
CA PHE A 141 1.31 -8.39 -3.29
C PHE A 141 2.35 -7.31 -2.99
N HIS A 142 3.16 -7.01 -4.00
CA HIS A 142 4.26 -6.06 -3.93
C HIS A 142 4.25 -5.15 -5.16
N VAL A 143 4.48 -3.86 -4.93
CA VAL A 143 4.67 -2.87 -5.97
C VAL A 143 6.13 -2.45 -5.97
N SER A 144 6.79 -2.52 -7.13
CA SER A 144 8.16 -2.05 -7.33
C SER A 144 8.28 -1.07 -8.49
N GLY A 145 9.36 -0.29 -8.53
CA GLY A 145 9.61 0.74 -9.56
C GLY A 145 8.84 2.05 -9.34
N GLN A 146 8.04 2.17 -8.28
CA GLN A 146 7.41 3.43 -7.87
C GLN A 146 8.43 4.48 -7.42
N ASP A 147 7.93 5.69 -7.16
CA ASP A 147 8.71 6.77 -6.54
C ASP A 147 9.24 6.33 -5.16
N GLU A 148 10.52 6.62 -4.85
CA GLU A 148 11.21 6.12 -3.65
C GLU A 148 10.54 6.52 -2.34
N ASN A 149 9.89 7.69 -2.30
CA ASN A 149 9.21 8.22 -1.12
C ASN A 149 7.73 7.77 -1.01
N SER A 150 7.27 6.89 -1.89
CA SER A 150 5.86 6.44 -1.97
C SER A 150 5.76 4.91 -1.91
N VAL A 151 6.51 4.28 -1.01
CA VAL A 151 6.57 2.82 -0.88
C VAL A 151 5.21 2.27 -0.43
N VAL A 152 4.69 1.30 -1.19
CA VAL A 152 3.50 0.52 -0.84
C VAL A 152 3.95 -0.65 0.05
N PRO A 153 3.34 -0.87 1.23
CA PRO A 153 3.66 -2.02 2.06
C PRO A 153 3.26 -3.33 1.36
N LEU A 154 3.80 -4.46 1.82
CA LEU A 154 3.34 -5.76 1.34
C LEU A 154 1.89 -5.98 1.77
N ILE A 155 1.05 -6.40 0.83
CA ILE A 155 -0.38 -6.63 1.06
C ILE A 155 -0.69 -8.10 0.83
N CYS A 156 -1.42 -8.73 1.75
CA CYS A 156 -1.87 -10.11 1.61
C CYS A 156 -3.24 -10.29 2.24
N GLY A 157 -3.83 -11.47 2.07
CA GLY A 157 -5.16 -11.77 2.60
C GLY A 157 -6.30 -11.26 1.73
N VAL A 158 -7.47 -11.08 2.36
CA VAL A 158 -8.70 -10.66 1.67
C VAL A 158 -8.84 -9.15 1.69
N ASN A 159 -8.83 -8.51 0.52
CA ASN A 159 -8.83 -7.05 0.37
C ASN A 159 -9.82 -6.55 -0.69
N ASN A 160 -10.88 -7.32 -0.94
CA ASN A 160 -11.95 -6.96 -1.88
C ASN A 160 -12.50 -5.55 -1.61
N GLY A 161 -12.60 -4.75 -2.66
CA GLY A 161 -13.15 -3.39 -2.60
C GLY A 161 -12.19 -2.31 -2.09
N GLN A 162 -10.99 -2.67 -1.61
CA GLN A 162 -9.98 -1.70 -1.22
C GLN A 162 -9.23 -1.14 -2.43
N HIS A 163 -8.45 -0.07 -2.22
CA HIS A 163 -7.60 0.51 -3.25
C HIS A 163 -6.29 1.02 -2.67
N VAL A 164 -5.30 1.22 -3.54
CA VAL A 164 -4.04 1.89 -3.21
C VAL A 164 -3.64 2.88 -4.30
N TYR A 165 -3.02 3.97 -3.89
CA TYR A 165 -2.42 4.97 -4.76
C TYR A 165 -0.90 4.79 -4.78
N VAL A 166 -0.32 4.81 -5.97
CA VAL A 166 1.11 4.61 -6.20
C VAL A 166 1.64 5.83 -6.95
N SER A 167 2.54 6.59 -6.33
CA SER A 167 3.18 7.72 -7.00
C SER A 167 4.20 7.21 -8.01
N VAL A 168 4.11 7.72 -9.22
CA VAL A 168 4.95 7.35 -10.37
C VAL A 168 5.43 8.59 -11.10
N SER A 169 5.57 9.72 -10.41
CA SER A 169 5.98 10.98 -11.05
C SER A 169 7.43 10.91 -11.52
N GLN A 170 8.29 10.30 -10.70
CA GLN A 170 9.71 10.07 -10.96
C GLN A 170 10.03 8.61 -10.59
N PRO A 171 9.53 7.65 -11.38
CA PRO A 171 9.61 6.25 -11.01
C PRO A 171 11.07 5.79 -11.06
N SER A 172 11.49 5.03 -10.06
CA SER A 172 12.85 4.45 -9.98
C SER A 172 13.12 3.37 -11.04
N GLY A 173 12.07 2.91 -11.75
CA GLY A 173 12.15 1.97 -12.86
C GLY A 173 10.76 1.69 -13.47
N PRO A 174 10.64 0.68 -14.35
CA PRO A 174 9.33 0.21 -14.79
C PRO A 174 8.50 -0.25 -13.60
N VAL A 175 7.29 0.29 -13.45
CA VAL A 175 6.42 -0.06 -12.32
C VAL A 175 5.94 -1.49 -12.50
N ARG A 176 6.20 -2.37 -11.54
CA ARG A 176 5.77 -3.77 -11.58
C ARG A 176 4.81 -4.07 -10.44
N LEU A 177 3.70 -4.71 -10.78
CA LEU A 177 2.73 -5.25 -9.83
C LEU A 177 3.00 -6.75 -9.73
N SER A 178 3.41 -7.23 -8.55
CA SER A 178 3.88 -8.61 -8.36
C SER A 178 3.08 -9.32 -7.28
N ILE A 179 2.61 -10.52 -7.58
CA ILE A 179 1.97 -11.46 -6.66
C ILE A 179 2.94 -12.62 -6.47
N PHE A 180 3.51 -12.73 -5.27
CA PHE A 180 4.30 -13.88 -4.83
C PHE A 180 3.37 -14.89 -4.19
N LEU A 181 3.47 -16.16 -4.60
CA LEU A 181 2.60 -17.24 -4.14
C LEU A 181 3.41 -18.40 -3.59
N ALA A 182 3.03 -18.88 -2.41
CA ALA A 182 3.57 -20.11 -1.84
C ALA A 182 3.13 -21.37 -2.63
N PRO A 183 3.85 -22.49 -2.50
CA PRO A 183 3.40 -23.79 -3.01
C PRO A 183 2.04 -24.23 -2.42
N ASN A 184 1.36 -25.17 -3.09
CA ASN A 184 0.28 -26.03 -2.54
C ASN A 184 -1.00 -25.36 -2.01
N ALA A 185 -1.20 -24.04 -2.16
CA ALA A 185 -2.47 -23.41 -1.77
C ALA A 185 -3.53 -23.42 -2.88
N THR A 186 -4.77 -23.68 -2.48
CA THR A 186 -5.87 -24.06 -3.38
C THR A 186 -6.83 -22.94 -3.77
N HIS A 187 -6.89 -21.83 -3.03
CA HIS A 187 -7.77 -20.71 -3.34
C HIS A 187 -6.99 -19.39 -3.37
N ARG A 188 -6.91 -18.80 -4.57
CA ARG A 188 -6.32 -17.50 -4.87
C ARG A 188 -7.07 -16.89 -6.04
N ASN A 189 -7.50 -15.65 -5.89
CA ASN A 189 -8.21 -14.93 -6.94
C ASN A 189 -7.89 -13.44 -6.81
N TRP A 190 -7.50 -12.81 -7.91
CA TRP A 190 -7.36 -11.36 -7.91
C TRP A 190 -7.77 -10.76 -9.25
N LYS A 191 -8.33 -9.57 -9.13
CA LYS A 191 -8.69 -8.68 -10.23
C LYS A 191 -8.46 -7.26 -9.75
N ILE A 192 -7.30 -6.72 -10.12
CA ILE A 192 -6.85 -5.39 -9.74
C ILE A 192 -7.00 -4.47 -10.94
N ARG A 193 -7.86 -3.46 -10.84
CA ARG A 193 -8.03 -2.44 -11.87
C ARG A 193 -6.93 -1.39 -11.75
N VAL A 194 -6.21 -1.15 -12.83
CA VAL A 194 -5.10 -0.20 -12.91
C VAL A 194 -5.57 1.07 -13.63
N ILE A 195 -5.73 2.15 -12.86
CA ILE A 195 -6.09 3.47 -13.38
C ILE A 195 -4.85 4.37 -13.32
N GLN A 196 -4.50 5.00 -14.43
CA GLN A 196 -3.40 5.94 -14.54
C GLN A 196 -3.98 7.36 -14.50
N LEU A 197 -3.47 8.18 -13.58
CA LEU A 197 -3.94 9.54 -13.33
C LEU A 197 -2.88 10.55 -13.79
N PRO A 198 -3.23 11.47 -14.71
CA PRO A 198 -2.34 12.55 -15.09
C PRO A 198 -2.13 13.54 -13.94
N CYS A 199 -1.00 14.23 -13.92
CA CYS A 199 -0.60 15.19 -12.88
C CYS A 199 -1.61 16.34 -12.66
N GLY A 200 -2.43 16.66 -13.66
CA GLY A 200 -3.52 17.65 -13.56
C GLY A 200 -4.85 17.09 -13.06
N SER A 201 -4.94 15.80 -12.75
CA SER A 201 -6.19 15.18 -12.32
C SER A 201 -6.61 15.67 -10.94
N GLN A 202 -7.87 16.08 -10.81
CA GLN A 202 -8.45 16.43 -9.50
C GLN A 202 -8.60 15.22 -8.56
N ARG A 203 -8.39 14.00 -9.06
CA ARG A 203 -8.54 12.75 -8.32
C ARG A 203 -7.23 12.19 -7.78
N LEU A 204 -6.14 12.97 -7.89
CA LEU A 204 -4.85 12.61 -7.33
C LEU A 204 -4.95 12.55 -5.80
N ALA A 205 -4.46 11.46 -5.23
CA ALA A 205 -4.23 11.40 -3.80
C ALA A 205 -3.08 12.34 -3.42
N PRO A 206 -3.19 13.09 -2.31
CA PRO A 206 -2.08 13.90 -1.80
C PRO A 206 -0.83 13.06 -1.53
N SER A 207 0.34 13.71 -1.54
CA SER A 207 1.61 13.04 -1.21
C SER A 207 1.55 12.40 0.18
N GLY A 208 2.05 11.17 0.30
CA GLY A 208 2.03 10.39 1.54
C GLY A 208 0.73 9.63 1.83
N CYS A 209 -0.32 9.79 1.01
CA CYS A 209 -1.57 9.06 1.15
C CYS A 209 -1.55 7.76 0.32
N LEU A 210 -1.58 6.60 0.97
CA LEU A 210 -1.74 5.32 0.28
C LEU A 210 -3.19 5.10 -0.14
N GLN A 211 -4.15 5.53 0.68
CA GLN A 211 -5.57 5.49 0.38
C GLN A 211 -6.11 6.92 0.32
N TYR A 212 -6.97 7.17 -0.67
CA TYR A 212 -7.67 8.45 -0.81
C TYR A 212 -9.15 8.20 -1.09
N HIS A 213 -10.01 8.67 -0.19
CA HIS A 213 -11.45 8.50 -0.23
C HIS A 213 -12.11 9.82 -0.63
N GLU A 214 -12.86 9.78 -1.73
CA GLU A 214 -13.48 10.98 -2.32
C GLU A 214 -14.96 11.11 -1.99
N ASP A 215 -15.63 9.98 -1.71
CA ASP A 215 -17.07 9.95 -1.49
C ASP A 215 -17.42 10.49 -0.09
N PRO A 216 -18.55 11.20 0.10
CA PRO A 216 -18.95 11.77 1.39
C PRO A 216 -19.14 10.75 2.53
N THR A 217 -19.42 9.50 2.17
CA THR A 217 -19.58 8.39 3.11
C THR A 217 -18.95 7.14 2.53
N GLY A 218 -18.41 6.29 3.38
CA GLY A 218 -17.85 5.01 2.94
C GLY A 218 -17.30 4.22 4.11
N VAL A 219 -16.47 3.23 3.81
CA VAL A 219 -15.80 2.39 4.80
C VAL A 219 -14.30 2.43 4.53
N VAL A 220 -13.52 2.52 5.62
CA VAL A 220 -12.07 2.35 5.62
C VAL A 220 -11.73 1.18 6.54
N SER A 221 -10.75 0.36 6.16
CA SER A 221 -10.34 -0.79 6.96
C SER A 221 -8.86 -1.09 6.79
N SER A 222 -8.29 -1.79 7.76
CA SER A 222 -6.97 -2.38 7.58
C SER A 222 -6.97 -3.38 6.42
N PHE A 223 -5.82 -3.59 5.79
CA PHE A 223 -5.65 -4.73 4.90
C PHE A 223 -5.90 -6.04 5.65
N ASN A 224 -6.50 -7.02 4.98
CA ASN A 224 -6.96 -8.29 5.54
C ASN A 224 -8.01 -8.19 6.67
N TYR A 225 -8.74 -7.07 6.80
CA TYR A 225 -9.77 -6.97 7.83
C TYR A 225 -10.91 -7.97 7.63
N GLY A 226 -11.30 -8.66 8.72
CA GLY A 226 -12.53 -9.47 8.75
C GLY A 226 -12.49 -10.71 7.87
N SER A 227 -11.30 -11.22 7.56
CA SER A 227 -11.01 -12.46 6.85
C SER A 227 -11.35 -13.71 7.68
N ASP A 228 -12.58 -13.78 8.18
CA ASP A 228 -13.22 -15.06 8.42
C ASP A 228 -13.76 -15.53 7.07
N SER A 229 -12.87 -16.00 6.20
CA SER A 229 -13.29 -16.56 4.93
C SER A 229 -13.60 -18.04 5.16
N PRO A 230 -14.88 -18.45 5.28
CA PRO A 230 -15.25 -19.80 4.90
C PRO A 230 -15.02 -19.84 3.40
N SER A 231 -13.81 -20.23 2.99
CA SER A 231 -13.44 -20.52 1.60
C SER A 231 -14.59 -21.28 0.96
N ALA A 232 -15.36 -20.57 0.14
CA ALA A 232 -16.63 -21.03 -0.40
C ALA A 232 -16.39 -22.36 -1.15
N GLY A 233 -16.76 -23.47 -0.51
CA GLY A 233 -16.73 -24.81 -1.09
C GLY A 233 -15.56 -25.73 -0.70
N SER A 234 -14.56 -25.32 0.09
CA SER A 234 -13.42 -26.21 0.40
C SER A 234 -13.56 -27.04 1.67
N GLY A 235 -14.54 -26.78 2.55
CA GLY A 235 -14.71 -27.50 3.82
C GLY A 235 -13.54 -27.38 4.82
N ILE A 236 -12.47 -26.66 4.46
CA ILE A 236 -11.33 -26.34 5.30
C ILE A 236 -11.33 -24.82 5.47
N GLY A 237 -11.93 -24.35 6.56
CA GLY A 237 -11.94 -22.93 6.91
C GLY A 237 -10.51 -22.44 7.12
N ARG A 238 -10.07 -21.45 6.34
CA ARG A 238 -8.81 -20.76 6.61
C ARG A 238 -9.10 -19.68 7.65
N ILE A 239 -8.49 -19.78 8.83
CA ILE A 239 -8.55 -18.73 9.84
C ILE A 239 -7.33 -17.84 9.59
N GLU A 240 -7.48 -16.86 8.72
CA GLU A 240 -6.41 -15.93 8.33
C GLU A 240 -6.69 -14.55 8.93
N ARG A 241 -6.75 -14.45 10.26
CA ARG A 241 -7.12 -13.21 10.97
C ARG A 241 -5.96 -12.21 10.99
N GLY A 242 -6.21 -11.01 11.51
CA GLY A 242 -5.20 -9.97 11.66
C GLY A 242 -4.96 -9.13 10.42
N TYR A 243 -3.92 -8.31 10.50
CA TYR A 243 -3.51 -7.37 9.47
C TYR A 243 -2.02 -7.57 9.15
N PRO A 244 -1.55 -7.24 7.95
CA PRO A 244 -0.14 -7.37 7.60
C PRO A 244 0.77 -6.51 8.48
N ASN A 245 1.77 -7.14 9.09
CA ASN A 245 2.86 -6.48 9.80
C ASN A 245 3.76 -5.68 8.85
N PHE A 246 4.53 -4.77 9.44
CA PHE A 246 5.40 -3.82 8.72
C PHE A 246 4.61 -2.91 7.76
N SER A 247 3.34 -2.66 8.09
CA SER A 247 2.46 -1.78 7.35
C SER A 247 2.45 -0.41 8.00
N ARG A 248 2.94 0.61 7.28
CA ARG A 248 2.79 2.01 7.67
C ARG A 248 2.21 2.78 6.50
N TYR A 249 1.01 3.31 6.66
CA TYR A 249 0.35 4.07 5.60
C TYR A 249 -0.68 5.04 6.12
N SER A 250 -0.96 6.06 5.30
CA SER A 250 -1.95 7.08 5.57
C SER A 250 -3.18 6.88 4.68
N ILE A 251 -4.35 7.10 5.27
CA ILE A 251 -5.67 7.12 4.65
C ILE A 251 -6.15 8.56 4.69
N CYS A 252 -6.39 9.15 3.53
CA CYS A 252 -6.74 10.55 3.37
C CYS A 252 -8.13 10.71 2.78
N PHE A 253 -8.77 11.85 3.06
CA PHE A 253 -10.13 12.13 2.62
C PHE A 253 -10.19 13.42 1.80
N ARG A 254 -10.92 13.39 0.68
CA ARG A 254 -11.26 14.60 -0.08
C ARG A 254 -12.51 15.21 0.52
N LEU A 255 -12.37 16.23 1.34
CA LEU A 255 -13.54 16.86 1.94
C LEU A 255 -14.36 17.60 0.88
N ALA A 256 -15.66 17.31 0.84
CA ALA A 256 -16.60 18.08 0.04
C ALA A 256 -16.71 19.51 0.60
N ALA A 257 -16.96 20.49 -0.27
CA ALA A 257 -17.11 21.88 0.14
C ALA A 257 -18.21 22.02 1.22
N GLY A 258 -17.89 22.72 2.31
CA GLY A 258 -18.80 22.89 3.45
C GLY A 258 -18.82 21.73 4.44
N THR A 259 -17.91 20.76 4.33
CA THR A 259 -17.63 19.78 5.39
C THR A 259 -16.88 20.47 6.54
N CYS A 260 -17.28 20.21 7.79
CA CYS A 260 -16.65 20.77 8.99
C CYS A 260 -16.03 19.71 9.90
N SER A 261 -16.43 18.45 9.75
CA SER A 261 -15.87 17.35 10.53
C SER A 261 -15.99 16.02 9.78
N LEU A 262 -15.15 15.07 10.16
CA LEU A 262 -15.20 13.69 9.71
C LEU A 262 -15.65 12.83 10.88
N ARG A 263 -16.84 12.24 10.78
CA ARG A 263 -17.34 11.27 11.74
C ARG A 263 -16.90 9.87 11.34
N LEU A 264 -16.37 9.12 12.30
CA LEU A 264 -15.96 7.73 12.17
C LEU A 264 -16.76 6.90 13.17
N ALA A 265 -17.27 5.76 12.72
CA ALA A 265 -18.00 4.82 13.57
C ALA A 265 -17.52 3.39 13.31
N LYS A 266 -17.49 2.54 14.34
CA LYS A 266 -17.13 1.13 14.16
C LYS A 266 -18.11 0.44 13.19
N ASP A 267 -17.58 -0.30 12.23
CA ASP A 267 -18.34 -1.15 11.28
C ASP A 267 -17.86 -2.61 11.41
N GLY A 268 -17.62 -3.04 12.65
CA GLY A 268 -17.11 -4.35 13.04
C GLY A 268 -16.23 -4.26 14.29
N PRO A 269 -15.67 -5.40 14.78
CA PRO A 269 -14.70 -5.41 15.87
C PRO A 269 -13.50 -4.51 15.59
N PHE A 270 -13.02 -3.83 16.63
CA PHE A 270 -11.76 -3.09 16.60
C PHE A 270 -10.75 -3.84 17.47
N GLY A 271 -9.56 -4.08 16.94
CA GLY A 271 -8.46 -4.71 17.66
C GLY A 271 -7.13 -4.38 17.01
N VAL A 272 -6.33 -3.54 17.66
CA VAL A 272 -4.99 -3.14 17.21
C VAL A 272 -4.04 -3.23 18.40
N TYR A 273 -3.07 -4.15 18.44
CA TYR A 273 -2.04 -4.23 19.49
C TYR A 273 -2.44 -4.58 20.96
N ALA A 274 -3.70 -4.81 21.36
CA ALA A 274 -3.98 -5.33 22.72
C ALA A 274 -5.14 -6.33 22.81
N ASP A 275 -4.94 -7.32 23.69
CA ASP A 275 -5.75 -8.52 23.89
C ASP A 275 -7.21 -8.13 24.14
N PRO A 276 -8.20 -8.54 23.31
CA PRO A 276 -9.55 -8.56 23.81
C PRO A 276 -9.51 -9.46 25.04
N ALA A 277 -10.06 -8.98 26.15
CA ALA A 277 -10.23 -9.79 27.35
C ALA A 277 -10.62 -11.25 26.98
N PRO A 278 -9.90 -12.30 27.46
CA PRO A 278 -10.29 -13.67 27.18
C PRO A 278 -11.72 -13.89 27.68
N GLY A 279 -12.63 -14.09 26.74
CA GLY A 279 -14.06 -14.24 26.98
C GLY A 279 -14.88 -13.39 26.02
N ASN A 280 -15.58 -14.04 25.10
CA ASN A 280 -16.71 -13.49 24.35
C ASN A 280 -17.92 -13.22 25.28
N VAL A 281 -17.69 -12.46 26.34
CA VAL A 281 -18.71 -11.89 27.20
C VAL A 281 -18.51 -10.39 27.07
N LEU A 282 -19.53 -9.72 26.54
CA LEU A 282 -19.77 -8.31 26.84
C LEU A 282 -19.93 -8.23 28.36
N ASP A 283 -18.82 -8.20 29.10
CA ASP A 283 -18.83 -8.11 30.55
C ASP A 283 -19.11 -6.64 30.88
N PRO A 284 -20.30 -6.26 31.39
CA PRO A 284 -20.75 -4.86 31.48
C PRO A 284 -20.00 -4.00 32.51
N GLY A 285 -18.77 -4.37 32.88
CA GLY A 285 -17.98 -3.72 33.90
C GLY A 285 -16.46 -3.82 33.72
N ARG A 286 -15.95 -4.47 32.66
CA ARG A 286 -14.51 -4.42 32.37
C ARG A 286 -14.23 -3.15 31.59
N SER A 287 -13.43 -2.24 32.17
CA SER A 287 -13.01 -1.02 31.50
C SER A 287 -12.25 -1.38 30.23
N VAL A 288 -12.91 -1.14 29.08
CA VAL A 288 -12.24 -0.95 27.80
C VAL A 288 -11.20 0.16 28.05
N THR A 289 -9.96 -0.10 27.67
CA THR A 289 -8.86 0.84 27.92
C THR A 289 -8.14 1.05 26.60
N ASN A 290 -8.02 2.30 26.17
CA ASN A 290 -7.06 2.67 25.15
C ASN A 290 -5.65 2.42 25.72
N ARG A 291 -5.16 1.18 25.60
CA ARG A 291 -3.89 0.69 26.19
C ARG A 291 -2.66 1.23 25.48
N CYS A 292 -2.81 2.33 24.75
CA CYS A 292 -1.69 3.10 24.27
C CYS A 292 -0.90 3.70 25.44
N GLU A 293 -1.32 3.57 26.70
CA GLU A 293 -0.57 4.03 27.88
C GLU A 293 0.87 3.46 27.98
N GLU A 294 1.16 2.28 27.43
CA GLU A 294 2.54 1.78 27.30
C GLU A 294 3.43 2.63 26.35
N PHE A 295 2.84 3.45 25.46
CA PHE A 295 3.59 4.41 24.61
C PHE A 295 4.41 5.40 25.41
N ARG A 296 3.97 5.76 26.63
CA ARG A 296 4.70 6.74 27.45
C ARG A 296 6.01 6.17 28.00
N PHE A 297 6.15 4.84 28.05
CA PHE A 297 7.30 4.18 28.68
C PHE A 297 8.12 3.28 27.74
N ARG A 298 7.55 2.82 26.62
CA ARG A 298 8.28 2.10 25.55
C ARG A 298 8.32 2.92 24.27
N SER A 299 9.42 2.81 23.53
CA SER A 299 9.63 3.56 22.30
C SER A 299 8.45 3.39 21.32
N PRO A 300 7.96 4.47 20.66
CA PRO A 300 6.92 4.44 19.62
C PRO A 300 7.17 3.44 18.48
N LEU A 301 8.41 2.93 18.37
CA LEU A 301 8.86 1.98 17.38
C LEU A 301 8.36 0.55 17.59
N GLN A 302 7.64 0.24 18.69
CA GLN A 302 7.30 -1.16 19.08
C GLN A 302 5.81 -1.48 19.26
N ALA A 303 4.88 -0.52 19.09
CA ALA A 303 3.44 -0.78 19.17
C ALA A 303 2.69 -0.54 17.85
N ASP A 304 1.65 -1.32 17.56
CA ASP A 304 0.72 -1.03 16.46
C ASP A 304 -0.36 -0.07 16.95
N PHE A 305 -0.80 0.86 16.10
CA PHE A 305 -1.81 1.85 16.45
C PHE A 305 -2.46 2.47 15.22
N LEU A 306 -3.66 3.00 15.44
CA LEU A 306 -4.35 3.90 14.53
C LEU A 306 -4.25 5.32 15.07
N MET A 307 -3.63 6.22 14.34
CA MET A 307 -3.50 7.63 14.71
C MET A 307 -4.54 8.45 13.98
N LEU A 308 -5.37 9.17 14.74
CA LEU A 308 -6.36 10.12 14.25
C LEU A 308 -5.99 11.51 14.75
N GLY A 309 -5.51 12.36 13.85
CA GLY A 309 -4.88 13.63 14.23
C GLY A 309 -3.63 13.37 15.08
N VAL A 310 -3.67 13.79 16.35
CA VAL A 310 -2.57 13.57 17.33
C VAL A 310 -2.86 12.46 18.32
N GLN A 311 -4.04 11.82 18.25
CA GLN A 311 -4.48 10.83 19.21
C GLN A 311 -4.23 9.41 18.68
N PRO A 312 -3.42 8.59 19.38
CA PRO A 312 -3.31 7.17 19.06
C PRO A 312 -4.48 6.39 19.66
N PHE A 313 -4.92 5.38 18.92
CA PHE A 313 -5.89 4.38 19.32
C PHE A 313 -5.30 2.99 19.10
N CYS A 314 -5.33 2.18 20.14
CA CYS A 314 -4.88 0.80 20.15
C CYS A 314 -5.63 0.03 21.26
N GLY A 315 -5.38 -1.26 21.34
CA GLY A 315 -6.20 -2.26 22.00
C GLY A 315 -7.51 -2.54 21.27
N ASP A 316 -8.51 -2.88 22.08
CA ASP A 316 -9.90 -3.14 21.72
C ASP A 316 -10.81 -1.91 21.94
N ASP A 317 -10.24 -0.82 22.50
CA ASP A 317 -10.95 0.39 22.88
C ASP A 317 -10.94 1.46 21.81
N PHE A 318 -11.81 1.30 20.82
CA PHE A 318 -12.20 2.40 19.94
C PHE A 318 -13.65 2.80 20.25
N PRO A 319 -13.95 4.11 20.41
CA PRO A 319 -15.30 4.58 20.71
C PRO A 319 -16.29 4.18 19.60
N ASP A 320 -17.56 3.97 19.93
CA ASP A 320 -18.58 3.61 18.93
C ASP A 320 -18.69 4.65 17.81
N SER A 321 -18.49 5.92 18.16
CA SER A 321 -18.29 7.00 17.20
C SER A 321 -17.29 8.02 17.70
N LEU A 322 -16.46 8.55 16.80
CA LEU A 322 -15.53 9.65 17.01
C LEU A 322 -15.74 10.70 15.92
N GLU A 323 -15.71 11.98 16.27
CA GLU A 323 -15.81 13.07 15.32
C GLU A 323 -14.52 13.89 15.34
N MET A 324 -13.83 13.94 14.20
CA MET A 324 -12.63 14.75 14.00
C MET A 324 -13.05 16.11 13.43
N GLU A 325 -12.75 17.19 14.14
CA GLU A 325 -12.99 18.56 13.65
C GLU A 325 -12.01 18.92 12.52
N ASP A 326 -12.47 19.76 11.58
CA ASP A 326 -11.64 20.22 10.47
C ASP A 326 -10.57 21.21 10.95
N THR A 327 -9.40 20.67 11.26
CA THR A 327 -8.18 21.45 11.52
C THR A 327 -7.27 21.51 10.29
N GLY A 328 -7.78 21.17 9.09
CA GLY A 328 -7.05 21.21 7.81
C GLY A 328 -6.98 19.85 7.12
N ALA A 329 -6.13 18.94 7.61
CA ALA A 329 -5.90 17.64 6.97
C ALA A 329 -6.61 16.50 7.71
N MET A 330 -7.68 15.95 7.11
CA MET A 330 -8.34 14.74 7.61
C MET A 330 -7.56 13.51 7.14
N ILE A 331 -6.66 13.04 8.00
CA ILE A 331 -5.77 11.91 7.74
C ILE A 331 -5.84 10.94 8.91
N ILE A 332 -5.95 9.66 8.58
CA ILE A 332 -5.79 8.55 9.52
C ILE A 332 -4.47 7.87 9.17
N THR A 333 -3.59 7.64 10.14
CA THR A 333 -2.34 6.90 9.90
C THR A 333 -2.40 5.57 10.63
N PHE A 334 -2.20 4.47 9.91
CA PHE A 334 -2.07 3.15 10.50
C PHE A 334 -0.60 2.74 10.53
N VAL A 335 -0.17 2.19 11.67
CA VAL A 335 1.18 1.66 11.88
C VAL A 335 1.07 0.27 12.49
N ALA A 336 1.68 -0.71 11.83
CA ALA A 336 1.90 -2.06 12.32
C ALA A 336 3.39 -2.41 12.17
N ASN A 337 4.10 -2.67 13.28
CA ASN A 337 5.57 -2.73 13.31
C ASN A 337 6.15 -4.12 13.59
N GLY A 338 5.35 -5.17 13.50
CA GLY A 338 5.82 -6.55 13.58
C GLY A 338 5.41 -7.32 14.83
N THR A 339 4.60 -6.73 15.69
CA THR A 339 4.09 -7.41 16.90
C THR A 339 2.81 -8.17 16.57
N HIS A 340 2.96 -9.36 15.98
CA HIS A 340 1.81 -10.18 15.59
C HIS A 340 1.06 -10.75 16.79
N ARG A 341 -0.27 -10.62 16.79
CA ARG A 341 -1.14 -11.57 17.47
C ARG A 341 -2.36 -11.92 16.61
N PRO A 342 -2.63 -13.22 16.40
CA PRO A 342 -3.68 -13.72 15.50
C PRO A 342 -5.11 -13.37 15.92
N GLU A 343 -5.30 -12.98 17.19
CA GLU A 343 -6.62 -12.79 17.80
C GLU A 343 -7.29 -11.45 17.40
N TYR A 344 -6.56 -10.55 16.74
CA TYR A 344 -7.05 -9.22 16.40
C TYR A 344 -7.69 -9.15 15.01
N ALA A 345 -8.81 -8.44 14.91
CA ALA A 345 -9.49 -8.22 13.62
C ALA A 345 -8.87 -7.09 12.79
N GLY A 346 -8.06 -6.21 13.39
CA GLY A 346 -7.69 -4.91 12.81
C GLY A 346 -8.76 -3.85 13.06
N PHE A 347 -8.93 -2.93 12.11
CA PHE A 347 -9.98 -1.90 12.20
C PHE A 347 -10.83 -1.87 10.94
N ARG A 348 -12.12 -1.56 11.12
CA ARG A 348 -13.04 -1.21 10.04
C ARG A 348 -13.99 -0.15 10.54
N LEU A 349 -13.93 1.01 9.91
CA LEU A 349 -14.63 2.22 10.32
C LEU A 349 -15.47 2.73 9.16
N ARG A 350 -16.75 2.96 9.41
CA ARG A 350 -17.60 3.75 8.53
C ARG A 350 -17.30 5.22 8.74
N TYR A 351 -17.07 5.95 7.66
CA TYR A 351 -16.84 7.39 7.73
C TYR A 351 -18.00 8.16 7.12
N GLN A 352 -18.23 9.37 7.63
CA GLN A 352 -19.21 10.33 7.12
C GLN A 352 -18.63 11.75 7.23
N MET A 353 -18.58 12.45 6.10
CA MET A 353 -18.29 13.88 6.04
C MET A 353 -19.51 14.64 6.57
N VAL A 354 -19.33 15.38 7.65
CA VAL A 354 -20.41 16.13 8.32
C VAL A 354 -20.37 17.58 7.85
N PRO A 355 -21.49 18.10 7.29
CA PRO A 355 -21.54 19.48 6.84
C PRO A 355 -21.55 20.45 8.02
N CYS A 356 -21.02 21.64 7.80
CA CYS A 356 -21.05 22.72 8.78
C CYS A 356 -22.49 23.07 9.18
N VAL A 357 -22.82 22.92 10.46
CA VAL A 357 -24.09 23.42 10.99
C VAL A 357 -23.98 24.93 11.11
N ARG A 358 -24.73 25.68 10.30
CA ARG A 358 -24.99 27.10 10.59
C ARG A 358 -25.80 27.15 11.87
N ARG A 359 -25.18 27.42 13.01
CA ARG A 359 -25.94 27.70 14.24
C ARG A 359 -26.85 28.90 13.96
N ARG A 360 -28.17 28.67 13.88
CA ARG A 360 -29.08 29.66 14.45
C ARG A 360 -28.85 29.59 15.95
N HIS A 361 -28.55 30.71 16.59
CA HIS A 361 -28.48 30.78 18.04
C HIS A 361 -29.77 30.22 18.63
N ASN A 362 -29.73 29.00 19.14
CA ASN A 362 -30.51 28.59 20.29
C ASN A 362 -29.60 27.67 21.09
N LEU A 363 -29.38 28.08 22.34
CA LEU A 363 -28.71 27.27 23.33
C LEU A 363 -29.57 26.03 23.56
N ASP A 364 -29.04 24.86 23.23
CA ASP A 364 -29.33 23.65 23.99
C ASP A 364 -28.07 22.78 24.00
N THR A 365 -27.75 22.35 25.21
CA THR A 365 -26.59 21.56 25.60
C THR A 365 -26.76 20.12 25.14
N ASP A 366 -25.86 19.63 24.29
CA ASP A 366 -25.66 18.20 24.12
C ASP A 366 -24.16 17.88 24.03
N SER A 367 -23.72 17.00 24.92
CA SER A 367 -22.31 16.69 25.18
C SER A 367 -21.83 15.59 24.23
N ALA A 368 -21.38 15.97 23.04
CA ALA A 368 -20.46 15.15 22.26
C ALA A 368 -19.02 15.45 22.70
N THR A 369 -18.23 14.41 22.94
CA THR A 369 -16.79 14.49 23.24
C THR A 369 -16.06 15.05 22.02
N ARG A 370 -16.01 16.38 21.89
CA ARG A 370 -15.26 17.10 20.86
C ARG A 370 -13.80 17.22 21.28
N MET A 371 -12.86 16.87 20.41
CA MET A 371 -11.45 17.16 20.62
C MET A 371 -11.03 18.38 19.80
N PRO A 372 -10.62 19.49 20.43
CA PRO A 372 -9.87 20.54 19.75
C PRO A 372 -8.38 20.15 19.71
N VAL A 373 -7.80 20.03 18.52
CA VAL A 373 -6.34 19.89 18.37
C VAL A 373 -5.73 21.29 18.40
N GLN A 374 -5.06 21.66 19.49
CA GLN A 374 -4.27 22.88 19.53
C GLN A 374 -3.09 22.75 18.55
N ALA A 375 -3.07 23.61 17.54
CA ALA A 375 -1.93 23.80 16.66
C ALA A 375 -0.80 24.48 17.46
N LEU A 376 0.13 23.69 18.00
CA LEU A 376 1.42 24.20 18.46
C LEU A 376 2.35 24.24 17.24
N PHE A 377 2.55 25.45 16.72
CA PHE A 377 3.66 25.75 15.82
C PHE A 377 4.97 25.47 16.56
N PHE A 378 5.73 24.46 16.13
CA PHE A 378 7.13 24.35 16.49
C PHE A 378 7.89 25.49 15.80
N GLN A 379 8.19 26.55 16.55
CA GLN A 379 9.25 27.48 16.18
C GLN A 379 10.59 26.76 16.33
N ALA A 380 11.38 26.76 15.25
CA ALA A 380 12.74 26.28 15.26
C ALA A 380 13.57 27.05 16.31
N PRO A 381 14.41 26.38 17.12
CA PRO A 381 15.28 27.09 18.05
C PRO A 381 16.37 27.80 17.25
N THR A 382 16.34 29.13 17.26
CA THR A 382 17.47 29.97 16.88
C THR A 382 18.61 29.75 17.87
N THR A 383 19.71 29.16 17.42
CA THR A 383 20.95 29.08 18.21
C THR A 383 21.59 30.46 18.29
N SER A 384 21.34 31.18 19.39
CA SER A 384 22.17 32.31 19.82
C SER A 384 23.28 31.79 20.74
N LEU A 385 24.53 31.94 20.29
CA LEU A 385 25.75 31.74 21.08
C LEU A 385 25.78 32.69 22.29
N PRO A 386 26.06 32.21 23.52
CA PRO A 386 26.45 33.11 24.59
C PRO A 386 27.97 33.32 24.58
N HIS A 387 28.35 34.59 24.57
CA HIS A 387 29.66 35.08 25.00
C HIS A 387 29.94 34.64 26.44
N VAL A 388 31.13 34.09 26.70
CA VAL A 388 31.75 34.08 28.03
C VAL A 388 33.20 34.54 27.89
N SER A 389 33.53 35.53 28.70
CA SER A 389 34.78 36.27 28.77
C SER A 389 35.95 35.43 29.30
N ALA A 390 37.14 35.83 28.86
CA ALA A 390 38.44 35.24 29.11
C ALA A 390 38.96 35.41 30.56
N TYR A 391 39.82 34.46 30.97
CA TYR A 391 40.96 34.68 31.86
C TYR A 391 42.17 33.91 31.29
N SER A 392 43.31 34.61 31.16
CA SER A 392 44.66 34.12 30.82
C SER A 392 45.27 33.33 31.99
N ALA A 393 46.39 32.59 31.92
CA ALA A 393 47.58 32.51 31.05
C ALA A 393 48.09 31.03 31.09
N SER A 394 49.14 30.52 30.44
CA SER A 394 50.40 31.05 29.90
C SER A 394 51.13 29.94 29.09
N ASP A 395 52.02 30.36 28.19
CA ASP A 395 53.20 29.67 27.61
C ASP A 395 53.00 28.40 26.72
N GLY A 396 53.61 28.23 25.55
CA GLY A 396 54.59 29.02 24.79
C GLY A 396 55.12 28.22 23.58
N LEU A 397 55.69 28.94 22.60
CA LEU A 397 56.62 28.54 21.52
C LEU A 397 56.11 27.63 20.37
N ALA A 398 55.96 28.17 19.15
CA ALA A 398 56.96 28.27 18.03
C ALA A 398 56.93 27.00 17.13
N SER A 399 56.98 26.97 15.79
CA SER A 399 57.34 27.91 14.71
C SER A 399 56.90 27.29 13.35
N THR A 400 56.53 28.14 12.38
CA THR A 400 56.40 27.88 10.91
C THR A 400 57.77 27.55 10.25
N PRO A 401 57.94 27.17 8.94
CA PRO A 401 57.06 27.40 7.78
C PRO A 401 56.99 26.35 6.61
N SER A 402 56.03 26.57 5.70
CA SER A 402 55.99 26.40 4.21
C SER A 402 56.64 25.19 3.48
N GLY A 403 55.89 24.59 2.53
CA GLY A 403 56.44 23.90 1.34
C GLY A 403 55.44 23.08 0.51
N ASP A 404 55.19 23.48 -0.74
CA ASP A 404 54.45 22.77 -1.80
C ASP A 404 55.15 21.47 -2.25
N VAL A 405 54.42 20.37 -2.52
CA VAL A 405 54.79 19.33 -3.52
C VAL A 405 53.53 18.61 -4.06
N GLN A 406 53.50 18.37 -5.38
CA GLN A 406 52.49 17.67 -6.18
C GLN A 406 52.51 16.13 -6.05
N GLN A 407 51.48 15.50 -6.65
CA GLN A 407 51.46 14.22 -7.39
C GLN A 407 50.71 12.98 -6.85
N GLU A 408 49.80 12.55 -7.75
CA GLU A 408 49.51 11.19 -8.24
C GLU A 408 48.63 10.19 -7.44
N PHE A 409 47.58 9.75 -8.14
CA PHE A 409 46.70 8.62 -7.84
C PHE A 409 47.26 7.31 -8.42
N PRO A 410 47.02 6.14 -7.79
CA PRO A 410 47.05 4.86 -8.48
C PRO A 410 45.67 4.16 -8.56
N SER A 411 45.54 3.42 -9.64
CA SER A 411 44.41 2.67 -10.20
C SER A 411 44.15 1.31 -9.53
N ILE A 412 42.92 0.80 -9.66
CA ILE A 412 42.42 -0.49 -9.15
C ILE A 412 42.36 -1.51 -10.32
N PRO A 413 42.81 -2.77 -10.17
CA PRO A 413 42.61 -3.82 -11.17
C PRO A 413 41.39 -4.74 -10.86
N GLU A 414 40.83 -5.31 -11.93
CA GLU A 414 39.68 -6.23 -12.00
C GLU A 414 39.94 -7.63 -11.37
N PRO A 415 38.91 -8.40 -10.99
CA PRO A 415 39.08 -9.79 -10.56
C PRO A 415 38.74 -10.84 -11.64
N GLU A 416 39.60 -11.87 -11.69
CA GLU A 416 39.51 -13.06 -12.53
C GLU A 416 38.48 -14.12 -12.05
N VAL A 417 38.06 -14.94 -13.02
CA VAL A 417 37.15 -16.10 -12.95
C VAL A 417 37.90 -17.37 -12.56
N TYR A 418 37.31 -18.26 -11.75
CA TYR A 418 37.63 -19.70 -11.78
C TYR A 418 36.38 -20.58 -11.60
N THR A 419 36.37 -21.65 -12.39
CA THR A 419 35.38 -22.74 -12.52
C THR A 419 35.90 -24.06 -11.95
N GLU A 420 34.99 -24.95 -11.52
CA GLU A 420 34.99 -26.45 -11.60
C GLU A 420 34.17 -27.00 -10.40
N SER A 421 33.12 -27.85 -10.47
CA SER A 421 32.75 -29.09 -11.19
C SER A 421 32.77 -30.31 -10.25
N GLY A 422 31.66 -31.07 -10.17
CA GLY A 422 31.71 -32.52 -9.98
C GLY A 422 30.97 -33.18 -8.79
N TYR A 423 29.88 -33.89 -9.14
CA TYR A 423 29.48 -35.25 -8.68
C TYR A 423 28.60 -35.50 -7.43
N PHE A 424 27.50 -36.23 -7.66
CA PHE A 424 26.58 -36.87 -6.70
C PHE A 424 26.92 -38.36 -6.53
N PRO A 425 26.57 -38.99 -5.39
CA PRO A 425 25.54 -40.05 -5.45
C PRO A 425 24.61 -40.15 -4.20
N GLU A 426 23.41 -40.70 -4.40
CA GLU A 426 22.56 -41.38 -3.39
C GLU A 426 22.70 -42.93 -3.56
N PRO A 427 22.09 -43.87 -2.78
CA PRO A 427 21.16 -43.78 -1.62
C PRO A 427 21.46 -44.73 -0.42
N ASP A 428 20.51 -44.79 0.54
CA ASP A 428 20.22 -45.81 1.57
C ASP A 428 20.93 -45.78 2.96
N GLY A 429 20.12 -45.82 4.03
CA GLY A 429 20.56 -46.20 5.38
C GLY A 429 19.77 -45.60 6.55
N HIS A 430 19.28 -46.45 7.46
CA HIS A 430 18.34 -46.17 8.56
C HIS A 430 19.04 -45.81 9.91
N ILE A 431 18.35 -45.01 10.78
CA ILE A 431 18.40 -44.94 12.29
C ILE A 431 19.54 -44.10 12.95
N PRO A 432 19.47 -43.50 14.20
CA PRO A 432 18.40 -43.20 15.20
C PRO A 432 18.36 -41.73 15.75
N SER A 433 17.39 -41.49 16.65
CA SER A 433 17.22 -40.37 17.58
C SER A 433 18.46 -39.91 18.36
N GLY A 434 18.60 -38.58 18.50
CA GLY A 434 19.26 -37.92 19.64
C GLY A 434 20.57 -37.20 19.34
N GLN A 435 20.51 -35.92 18.95
CA GLN A 435 21.59 -34.97 19.26
C GLN A 435 21.07 -33.52 19.26
N VAL A 436 21.31 -32.84 20.38
CA VAL A 436 21.14 -31.40 20.60
C VAL A 436 22.22 -30.68 19.79
N VAL A 437 21.83 -29.83 18.83
CA VAL A 437 22.77 -28.95 18.12
C VAL A 437 22.67 -27.55 18.70
N LEU A 438 23.68 -27.17 19.49
CA LEU A 438 23.96 -25.80 19.91
C LEU A 438 24.50 -25.01 18.71
N TYR A 439 23.76 -24.02 18.21
CA TYR A 439 24.29 -23.09 17.22
C TYR A 439 25.12 -21.98 17.89
N HIS A 440 26.38 -21.91 17.47
CA HIS A 440 27.44 -21.02 17.94
C HIS A 440 27.12 -19.54 17.64
N LYS A 441 27.05 -18.71 18.69
CA LYS A 441 26.77 -17.26 18.67
C LYS A 441 27.93 -16.38 18.14
N GLY A 442 28.84 -16.93 17.33
CA GLY A 442 30.14 -16.31 17.01
C GLY A 442 30.27 -15.66 15.63
N VAL A 443 29.51 -16.07 14.62
CA VAL A 443 29.82 -15.71 13.22
C VAL A 443 29.17 -14.39 12.78
N TYR A 444 28.10 -13.94 13.45
CA TYR A 444 27.39 -12.70 13.09
C TYR A 444 28.14 -11.42 13.52
N LYS A 445 28.98 -11.51 14.57
CA LYS A 445 29.65 -10.33 15.14
C LYS A 445 30.81 -9.84 14.27
N ASP A 446 31.52 -10.77 13.61
CA ASP A 446 32.65 -10.43 12.74
C ASP A 446 32.21 -9.87 11.37
N LEU A 447 31.04 -10.30 10.87
CA LEU A 447 30.46 -9.75 9.65
C LEU A 447 29.97 -8.30 9.86
N VAL A 448 29.33 -8.03 11.00
CA VAL A 448 28.84 -6.68 11.35
C VAL A 448 30.00 -5.72 11.62
N MET A 449 31.07 -6.16 12.28
CA MET A 449 32.24 -5.29 12.54
C MET A 449 33.05 -4.97 11.29
N LYS A 450 33.06 -5.84 10.27
CA LYS A 450 33.65 -5.54 8.95
C LYS A 450 32.84 -4.50 8.16
N ILE A 451 31.52 -4.54 8.25
CA ILE A 451 30.63 -3.57 7.59
C ILE A 451 30.73 -2.19 8.25
N VAL A 452 30.80 -2.14 9.59
CA VAL A 452 30.90 -0.87 10.34
C VAL A 452 32.25 -0.16 10.10
N ARG A 453 33.37 -0.90 9.94
CA ARG A 453 34.67 -0.26 9.60
C ARG A 453 34.70 0.34 8.19
N ASN A 454 33.99 -0.23 7.23
CA ASN A 454 33.93 0.29 5.86
C ASN A 454 32.99 1.49 5.71
N LEU A 455 32.05 1.72 6.64
CA LEU A 455 31.18 2.90 6.63
C LEU A 455 31.82 4.12 7.30
N VAL A 456 32.77 3.93 8.22
CA VAL A 456 33.47 5.03 8.91
C VAL A 456 34.61 5.63 8.06
N SER A 457 35.11 4.92 7.04
CA SER A 457 36.15 5.45 6.12
C SER A 457 35.59 6.24 4.92
N VAL A 458 34.28 6.24 4.68
CA VAL A 458 33.63 6.97 3.57
C VAL A 458 33.05 8.32 4.02
N GLY A 459 33.00 8.59 5.33
CA GLY A 459 32.52 9.86 5.92
C GLY A 459 33.58 10.91 6.24
N ARG A 460 34.83 10.73 5.79
CA ARG A 460 35.92 11.73 5.90
C ARG A 460 36.81 11.68 4.67
N LYS A 461 36.34 12.26 3.56
CA LYS A 461 37.14 12.93 2.53
C LYS A 461 36.30 14.01 1.86
#